data_AF-A0A4P7W8N8-F1
#
_entry.id   AF-A0A4P7W8N8-F1
#
_cell.length_a   1.000
_cell.length_b   1.000
_cell.length_c   1.000
_cell.angle_alpha   90.00
_cell.angle_beta   90.00
_cell.angle_gamma   90.00
#
_symmetry.space_group_name_H-M   'P 1'
#
loop_
_entity.id
_entity.type
_entity.pdbx_description
1 polymer ?
#
loop_
_entity_poly.entity_id
_entity_poly.type
_entity_poly.pdbx_seq_one_letter_code
_entity_poly.pdbx_strand_id
1 'polypeptide(L)'
;MSGIAGNQALRDYLDWKKSLFLPLPSYLLENLKTVTALSQSLIEEISFEKNPELFGAEKRQTLLRLLALFSEALKPKSGGENDITKLSALAGEIMEIFREMQEYRKKGKLVLAEKCVAGFWQSLEAWNSILSQFRWIERTISAYISQLEMEAETAPPPADVKANMHKILKALPPL
;
A
#
# COMPACT_ATOMS: atom_id res chain seq x y z
N MET A 1 28.21 19.03 27.32
CA MET A 1 27.90 18.25 26.11
C MET A 1 27.69 16.79 26.52
N SER A 2 26.48 16.41 26.90
CA SER A 2 26.10 15.01 27.12
C SER A 2 25.35 14.54 25.88
N GLY A 3 26.11 14.24 24.82
CA GLY A 3 25.57 13.70 23.59
C GLY A 3 25.10 12.27 23.78
N ILE A 4 23.80 12.06 23.61
CA ILE A 4 23.19 10.90 22.95
C ILE A 4 23.88 9.56 23.24
N ALA A 5 23.85 9.13 24.49
CA ALA A 5 24.07 7.73 24.86
C ALA A 5 22.87 7.30 25.70
N GLY A 6 21.86 6.67 25.07
CA GLY A 6 20.81 5.98 25.83
C GLY A 6 19.38 5.87 25.28
N ASN A 7 19.05 6.26 24.05
CA ASN A 7 17.70 6.02 23.52
C ASN A 7 17.77 5.36 22.15
N GLN A 8 17.14 4.20 22.02
CA GLN A 8 16.78 3.65 20.71
C GLN A 8 15.94 4.74 19.97
N ALA A 9 16.14 4.96 18.67
CA ALA A 9 15.40 6.00 17.96
C ALA A 9 13.88 5.71 18.00
N LEU A 10 13.02 6.74 17.98
CA LEU A 10 11.56 6.55 17.93
C LEU A 10 11.15 5.62 16.77
N ARG A 11 11.87 5.74 15.65
CA ARG A 11 11.69 4.89 14.46
C ARG A 11 11.87 3.40 14.74
N ASP A 12 12.80 3.03 15.60
CA ASP A 12 13.06 1.64 15.96
C ASP A 12 11.99 1.12 16.93
N TYR A 13 11.55 1.95 17.89
CA TYR A 13 10.45 1.60 18.79
C TYR A 13 9.12 1.38 18.06
N LEU A 14 8.89 2.13 16.98
CA LEU A 14 7.70 1.99 16.14
C LEU A 14 7.82 0.85 15.11
N ASP A 15 8.97 0.18 15.05
CA ASP A 15 9.35 -0.77 13.99
C ASP A 15 9.07 -0.23 12.58
N TRP A 16 9.31 1.08 12.39
CA TRP A 16 8.86 1.87 11.24
C TRP A 16 9.18 1.22 9.88
N LYS A 17 10.43 0.75 9.74
CA LYS A 17 10.94 0.20 8.48
C LYS A 17 10.50 -1.23 8.21
N LYS A 18 9.94 -1.93 9.20
CA LYS A 18 9.58 -3.36 9.05
C LYS A 18 8.08 -3.59 9.19
N SER A 19 7.44 -3.04 10.22
CA SER A 19 6.07 -3.39 10.59
C SER A 19 5.34 -2.24 11.32
N LEU A 20 5.14 -1.09 10.67
CA LEU A 20 4.41 0.00 11.31
C LEU A 20 2.92 -0.34 11.43
N PHE A 21 2.47 -0.64 12.66
CA PHE A 21 1.07 -0.92 12.95
C PHE A 21 0.30 0.35 13.34
N LEU A 22 -0.72 0.68 12.55
CA LEU A 22 -1.65 1.79 12.81
C LEU A 22 -3.09 1.42 12.40
N PRO A 23 -4.12 1.94 13.09
CA PRO A 23 -5.51 1.70 12.68
C PRO A 23 -5.85 2.54 11.46
N LEU A 24 -6.16 1.87 10.35
CA LEU A 24 -6.66 2.52 9.13
C LEU A 24 -8.11 3.00 9.34
N PRO A 25 -8.50 4.15 8.76
CA PRO A 25 -9.90 4.55 8.72
C PRO A 25 -10.77 3.50 8.02
N SER A 26 -11.99 3.29 8.52
CA SER A 26 -12.90 2.25 8.00
C SER A 26 -13.23 2.45 6.52
N TYR A 27 -13.46 3.70 6.07
CA TYR A 27 -13.74 3.98 4.66
C TYR A 27 -12.56 3.57 3.75
N LEU A 28 -11.33 3.81 4.18
CA LEU A 28 -10.13 3.43 3.43
C LEU A 28 -10.03 1.92 3.38
N LEU A 29 -10.26 1.25 4.50
CA LEU A 29 -10.24 -0.21 4.58
C LEU A 29 -11.26 -0.86 3.65
N GLU A 30 -12.50 -0.37 3.63
CA GLU A 30 -13.55 -0.88 2.73
C GLU A 30 -13.19 -0.65 1.26
N ASN A 31 -12.69 0.55 0.91
CA ASN A 31 -12.24 0.83 -0.45
C ASN A 31 -11.09 -0.09 -0.88
N LEU A 32 -10.10 -0.33 0.00
CA LEU A 32 -9.00 -1.25 -0.28
C LEU A 32 -9.49 -2.68 -0.51
N LYS A 33 -10.47 -3.16 0.27
CA LYS A 33 -11.08 -4.49 0.06
C LYS A 33 -11.78 -4.56 -1.29
N THR A 34 -12.59 -3.56 -1.62
CA THR A 34 -13.31 -3.50 -2.90
C THR A 34 -12.37 -3.49 -4.10
N VAL A 35 -11.36 -2.62 -4.09
CA VAL A 35 -10.36 -2.56 -5.19
C VAL A 35 -9.60 -3.88 -5.32
N THR A 36 -9.21 -4.50 -4.20
CA THR A 36 -8.52 -5.79 -4.21
C THR A 36 -9.39 -6.88 -4.84
N ALA A 37 -10.66 -6.97 -4.45
CA ALA A 37 -11.61 -7.95 -5.00
C ALA A 37 -11.87 -7.73 -6.49
N LEU A 38 -12.13 -6.48 -6.92
CA LEU A 38 -12.33 -6.13 -8.33
C LEU A 38 -11.11 -6.50 -9.18
N SER A 39 -9.91 -6.23 -8.65
CA SER A 39 -8.67 -6.59 -9.33
C SER A 39 -8.52 -8.11 -9.47
N GLN A 40 -8.84 -8.88 -8.43
CA GLN A 40 -8.78 -10.34 -8.49
C GLN A 40 -9.71 -10.88 -9.60
N SER A 41 -10.98 -10.47 -9.60
CA SER A 41 -11.94 -10.89 -10.63
C SER A 41 -11.48 -10.51 -12.04
N LEU A 42 -10.96 -9.29 -12.22
CA LEU A 42 -10.39 -8.87 -13.49
C LEU A 42 -9.26 -9.82 -13.93
N ILE A 43 -8.26 -10.07 -13.07
CA ILE A 43 -7.11 -10.90 -13.42
C ILE A 43 -7.51 -12.35 -13.71
N GLU A 44 -8.55 -12.85 -13.05
CA GLU A 44 -9.13 -14.15 -13.34
C GLU A 44 -9.80 -14.22 -14.73
N GLU A 45 -10.37 -13.11 -15.19
CA GLU A 45 -11.10 -13.04 -16.46
C GLU A 45 -10.25 -12.58 -17.66
N ILE A 46 -9.08 -11.99 -17.44
CA ILE A 46 -8.23 -11.52 -18.53
C ILE A 46 -7.80 -12.69 -19.43
N SER A 47 -8.05 -12.51 -20.72
CA SER A 47 -7.55 -13.34 -21.82
C SER A 47 -6.69 -12.49 -22.75
N PHE A 48 -5.57 -13.05 -23.22
CA PHE A 48 -4.63 -12.40 -24.12
C PHE A 48 -4.84 -12.88 -25.55
N GLU A 49 -5.07 -11.95 -26.47
CA GLU A 49 -5.21 -12.27 -27.90
C GLU A 49 -3.87 -12.30 -28.64
N LYS A 50 -2.83 -11.61 -28.12
CA LYS A 50 -1.50 -11.54 -28.73
C LYS A 50 -0.42 -11.67 -27.66
N ASN A 51 0.65 -12.41 -28.00
CA ASN A 51 1.84 -12.63 -27.16
C ASN A 51 1.47 -13.02 -25.71
N PRO A 52 0.70 -14.10 -25.51
CA PRO A 52 0.22 -14.52 -24.18
C PRO A 52 1.36 -14.75 -23.17
N GLU A 53 2.59 -14.96 -23.64
CA GLU A 53 3.79 -15.07 -22.82
C GLU A 53 4.18 -13.77 -22.08
N LEU A 54 3.83 -12.59 -22.58
CA LEU A 54 4.20 -11.31 -21.96
C LEU A 54 3.51 -11.05 -20.61
N PHE A 55 2.31 -11.62 -20.47
CA PHE A 55 1.63 -11.80 -19.19
C PHE A 55 1.22 -13.28 -19.08
N GLY A 56 2.23 -14.14 -19.09
CA GLY A 56 2.04 -15.58 -18.97
C GLY A 56 1.45 -16.00 -17.63
N ALA A 57 1.22 -17.32 -17.49
CA ALA A 57 0.68 -17.93 -16.28
C ALA A 57 1.44 -17.52 -15.01
N GLU A 58 2.77 -17.37 -15.10
CA GLU A 58 3.61 -16.95 -13.97
C GLU A 58 3.27 -15.54 -13.48
N LYS A 59 3.26 -14.53 -14.35
CA LYS A 59 2.94 -13.14 -13.94
C LYS A 59 1.51 -13.03 -13.42
N ARG A 60 0.57 -13.75 -14.04
CA ARG A 60 -0.81 -13.85 -13.56
C ARG A 60 -0.87 -14.44 -12.16
N GLN A 61 -0.20 -15.56 -11.91
CA GLN A 61 -0.13 -16.19 -10.58
C GLN A 61 0.55 -15.27 -9.56
N THR A 62 1.62 -14.58 -9.95
CA THR A 62 2.30 -13.60 -9.09
C THR A 62 1.35 -12.48 -8.69
N LEU A 63 0.63 -11.87 -9.64
CA LEU A 63 -0.32 -10.80 -9.32
C LEU A 63 -1.47 -11.30 -8.44
N LEU A 64 -2.03 -12.47 -8.72
CA LEU A 64 -3.07 -13.08 -7.87
C LEU A 64 -2.55 -13.36 -6.45
N ARG A 65 -1.31 -13.86 -6.32
CA ARG A 65 -0.66 -14.07 -5.03
C ARG A 65 -0.47 -12.74 -4.28
N LEU A 66 -0.02 -11.69 -4.95
CA LEU A 66 0.15 -10.38 -4.32
C LEU A 66 -1.18 -9.80 -3.84
N LEU A 67 -2.23 -9.91 -4.65
CA LEU A 67 -3.59 -9.50 -4.26
C LEU A 67 -4.10 -10.30 -3.06
N ALA A 68 -3.84 -11.61 -3.01
CA ALA A 68 -4.18 -12.43 -1.86
C ALA A 68 -3.39 -12.02 -0.60
N LEU A 69 -2.09 -11.78 -0.72
CA LEU A 69 -1.27 -11.28 0.39
C LEU A 69 -1.72 -9.91 0.88
N PHE A 70 -2.13 -9.02 -0.04
CA PHE A 70 -2.69 -7.72 0.30
C PHE A 70 -4.01 -7.88 1.06
N SER A 71 -4.92 -8.72 0.57
CA SER A 71 -6.19 -9.04 1.24
C SER A 71 -5.98 -9.58 2.66
N GLU A 72 -5.00 -10.48 2.85
CA GLU A 72 -4.63 -10.97 4.18
C GLU A 72 -4.06 -9.86 5.07
N ALA A 73 -3.25 -8.94 4.52
CA ALA A 73 -2.70 -7.80 5.26
C ALA A 73 -3.76 -6.74 5.64
N LEU A 74 -4.91 -6.70 4.94
CA LEU A 74 -6.05 -5.85 5.31
C LEU A 74 -6.77 -6.35 6.56
N LYS A 75 -6.60 -7.62 6.96
CA LYS A 75 -7.19 -8.12 8.21
C LYS A 75 -6.47 -7.46 9.39
N PRO A 76 -7.18 -6.73 10.26
CA PRO A 76 -6.55 -6.06 11.39
C PRO A 76 -5.98 -7.09 12.38
N LYS A 77 -4.85 -6.74 13.02
CA LYS A 77 -4.31 -7.50 14.15
C LYS A 77 -5.14 -7.24 15.42
N SER A 78 -4.85 -8.00 16.48
CA SER A 78 -5.37 -7.76 17.82
C SER A 78 -5.19 -6.29 18.20
N GLY A 79 -6.29 -5.56 18.37
CA GLY A 79 -6.29 -4.11 18.60
C GLY A 79 -6.78 -3.23 17.43
N GLY A 80 -7.13 -3.81 16.29
CA GLY A 80 -7.70 -3.07 15.16
C GLY A 80 -6.68 -2.37 14.25
N GLU A 81 -5.38 -2.65 14.45
CA GLU A 81 -4.30 -2.04 13.68
C GLU A 81 -3.97 -2.86 12.41
N ASN A 82 -3.55 -2.16 11.35
CA ASN A 82 -3.04 -2.75 10.11
C ASN A 82 -1.55 -2.44 9.95
N ASP A 83 -0.84 -3.31 9.25
CA ASP A 83 0.58 -3.11 8.91
C ASP A 83 0.70 -2.18 7.68
N ILE A 84 0.92 -0.89 7.94
CA ILE A 84 0.98 0.14 6.91
C ILE A 84 2.18 -0.09 5.98
N THR A 85 3.34 -0.44 6.55
CA THR A 85 4.57 -0.69 5.79
C THR A 85 4.37 -1.86 4.83
N LYS A 86 3.77 -2.96 5.31
CA LYS A 86 3.50 -4.13 4.47
C LYS A 86 2.46 -3.85 3.38
N LEU A 87 1.39 -3.13 3.71
CA LEU A 87 0.36 -2.76 2.72
C LEU A 87 0.95 -1.85 1.63
N SER A 88 1.76 -0.86 2.01
CA SER A 88 2.46 0.03 1.08
C SER A 88 3.39 -0.73 0.13
N ALA A 89 4.19 -1.65 0.67
CA ALA A 89 5.10 -2.49 -0.13
C ALA A 89 4.33 -3.34 -1.15
N LEU A 90 3.29 -4.04 -0.70
CA LEU A 90 2.45 -4.87 -1.57
C LEU A 90 1.72 -4.03 -2.64
N ALA A 91 1.21 -2.85 -2.30
CA ALA A 91 0.62 -1.93 -3.28
C ALA A 91 1.65 -1.49 -4.34
N GLY A 92 2.91 -1.30 -3.94
CA GLY A 92 4.02 -1.04 -4.85
C GLY A 92 4.23 -2.16 -5.85
N GLU A 93 4.39 -3.39 -5.36
CA GLU A 93 4.60 -4.60 -6.20
C GLU A 93 3.43 -4.86 -7.15
N ILE A 94 2.18 -4.70 -6.67
CA ILE A 94 0.98 -4.83 -7.50
C ILE A 94 0.97 -3.77 -8.61
N MET A 95 1.26 -2.51 -8.27
CA MET A 95 1.26 -1.41 -9.22
C MET A 95 2.35 -1.58 -10.30
N GLU A 96 3.51 -2.13 -9.96
CA GLU A 96 4.57 -2.40 -10.95
C GLU A 96 4.08 -3.34 -12.06
N ILE A 97 3.36 -4.41 -11.69
CA ILE A 97 2.79 -5.34 -12.67
C ILE A 97 1.73 -4.64 -13.53
N PHE A 98 0.83 -3.86 -12.91
CA PHE A 98 -0.18 -3.09 -13.66
C PHE A 98 0.45 -2.08 -14.63
N ARG A 99 1.55 -1.40 -14.25
CA ARG A 99 2.30 -0.50 -15.13
C ARG A 99 2.92 -1.26 -16.29
N GLU A 100 3.51 -2.42 -16.03
CA GLU A 100 4.09 -3.24 -17.07
C GLU A 100 3.04 -3.69 -18.10
N MET A 101 1.87 -4.12 -17.63
CA MET A 101 0.72 -4.43 -18.49
C MET A 101 0.28 -3.21 -19.32
N GLN A 102 0.25 -2.02 -18.72
CA GLN A 102 -0.06 -0.78 -19.42
C GLN A 102 0.98 -0.47 -20.51
N GLU A 103 2.27 -0.69 -20.25
CA GLU A 103 3.33 -0.50 -21.23
C GLU A 103 3.21 -1.48 -22.41
N TYR A 104 2.94 -2.76 -22.13
CA TYR A 104 2.70 -3.74 -23.18
C TYR A 104 1.49 -3.35 -24.04
N ARG A 105 0.43 -2.82 -23.41
CA ARG A 105 -0.73 -2.30 -24.13
C ARG A 105 -0.36 -1.11 -25.03
N LYS A 106 0.37 -0.12 -24.50
CA LYS A 106 0.82 1.06 -25.26
C LYS A 106 1.68 0.68 -26.47
N LYS A 107 2.50 -0.37 -26.34
CA LYS A 107 3.35 -0.91 -27.43
C LYS A 107 2.58 -1.83 -28.40
N GLY A 108 1.27 -2.00 -28.23
CA GLY A 108 0.45 -2.91 -29.04
C GLY A 108 0.75 -4.39 -28.84
N LYS A 109 1.54 -4.74 -27.82
CA LYS A 109 1.96 -6.10 -27.52
C LYS A 109 0.95 -6.89 -26.69
N LEU A 110 0.06 -6.18 -25.99
CA LEU A 110 -1.00 -6.71 -25.14
C LEU A 110 -2.34 -6.13 -25.59
N VAL A 111 -3.27 -7.02 -25.95
CA VAL A 111 -4.65 -6.69 -26.30
C VAL A 111 -5.53 -7.34 -25.25
N LEU A 112 -6.30 -6.52 -24.55
CA LEU A 112 -7.31 -6.98 -23.61
C LEU A 112 -8.62 -7.19 -24.37
N ALA A 113 -9.34 -8.25 -24.03
CA ALA A 113 -10.72 -8.40 -24.48
C ALA A 113 -11.53 -7.15 -24.11
N GLU A 114 -12.43 -6.71 -24.98
CA GLU A 114 -13.18 -5.46 -24.85
C GLU A 114 -13.88 -5.33 -23.49
N LYS A 115 -14.50 -6.42 -23.01
CA LYS A 115 -15.14 -6.50 -21.69
C LYS A 115 -14.20 -6.25 -20.50
N CYS A 116 -12.89 -6.49 -20.66
CA CYS A 116 -11.88 -6.33 -19.61
C CYS A 116 -11.22 -4.94 -19.61
N VAL A 117 -11.37 -4.16 -20.70
CA VAL A 117 -10.65 -2.89 -20.86
C VAL A 117 -11.03 -1.88 -19.77
N ALA A 118 -12.34 -1.71 -19.52
CA ALA A 118 -12.83 -0.77 -18.51
C ALA A 118 -12.35 -1.16 -17.10
N GLY A 119 -12.50 -2.44 -16.74
CA GLY A 119 -12.05 -2.96 -15.44
C GLY A 119 -10.53 -2.83 -15.24
N PHE A 120 -9.74 -3.01 -16.30
CA PHE A 120 -8.29 -2.78 -16.25
C PHE A 120 -7.94 -1.33 -15.93
N TRP A 121 -8.56 -0.37 -16.60
CA TRP A 121 -8.30 1.06 -16.33
C TRP A 121 -8.73 1.46 -14.93
N GLN A 122 -9.91 1.01 -14.50
CA GLN A 122 -10.40 1.24 -13.15
C GLN A 122 -9.43 0.69 -12.09
N SER A 123 -8.93 -0.53 -12.29
CA SER A 123 -7.95 -1.15 -11.37
C SER A 123 -6.63 -0.40 -11.39
N LEU A 124 -6.10 -0.05 -12.57
CA LEU A 124 -4.85 0.69 -12.71
C LEU A 124 -4.90 2.05 -12.00
N GLU A 125 -5.97 2.81 -12.19
CA GLU A 125 -6.16 4.11 -11.55
C GLU A 125 -6.31 3.97 -10.04
N ALA A 126 -7.11 2.98 -9.59
CA ALA A 126 -7.31 2.71 -8.17
C ALA A 126 -5.99 2.34 -7.47
N TRP A 127 -5.20 1.41 -8.03
CA TRP A 127 -3.89 1.05 -7.47
C TRP A 127 -2.90 2.19 -7.48
N ASN A 128 -2.93 3.06 -8.50
CA ASN A 128 -2.10 4.26 -8.53
C ASN A 128 -2.48 5.25 -7.41
N SER A 129 -3.78 5.42 -7.17
CA SER A 129 -4.31 6.24 -6.08
C SER A 129 -3.92 5.67 -4.71
N ILE A 130 -4.13 4.36 -4.50
CA ILE A 130 -3.75 3.63 -3.28
C ILE A 130 -2.25 3.79 -2.97
N LEU A 131 -1.38 3.55 -3.96
CA LEU A 131 0.06 3.70 -3.79
C LEU A 131 0.44 5.14 -3.46
N SER A 132 -0.22 6.12 -4.09
CA SER A 132 0.02 7.54 -3.81
C SER A 132 -0.39 7.91 -2.38
N GLN A 133 -1.50 7.37 -1.89
CA GLN A 133 -1.95 7.55 -0.51
C GLN A 133 -0.99 6.92 0.49
N PHE A 134 -0.55 5.67 0.29
CA PHE A 134 0.43 5.04 1.18
C PHE A 134 1.74 5.83 1.22
N ARG A 135 2.25 6.28 0.07
CA ARG A 135 3.46 7.14 0.01
C ARG A 135 3.25 8.48 0.69
N TRP A 136 2.04 9.03 0.68
CA TRP A 136 1.73 10.24 1.44
C TRP A 136 1.72 9.97 2.95
N ILE A 137 1.11 8.85 3.38
CA ILE A 137 1.09 8.42 4.79
C ILE A 137 2.52 8.26 5.30
N GLU A 138 3.36 7.52 4.58
CA GLU A 138 4.75 7.28 4.93
C GLU A 138 5.55 8.58 5.06
N ARG A 139 5.39 9.50 4.11
CA ARG A 139 6.08 10.81 4.15
C ARG A 139 5.61 11.66 5.31
N THR A 140 4.31 11.73 5.54
CA THR A 140 3.71 12.58 6.58
C THR A 140 4.12 12.09 7.97
N ILE A 141 4.03 10.78 8.21
CA ILE A 141 4.45 10.23 9.50
C ILE A 141 5.97 10.33 9.66
N SER A 142 6.77 10.10 8.61
CA SER A 142 8.22 10.27 8.70
C SER A 142 8.62 11.71 9.04
N ALA A 143 7.96 12.71 8.45
CA ALA A 143 8.17 14.12 8.77
C ALA A 143 7.80 14.43 10.22
N TYR A 144 6.65 13.91 10.69
CA TYR A 144 6.21 14.06 12.07
C TYR A 144 7.21 13.46 13.08
N ILE A 145 7.70 12.23 12.83
CA ILE A 145 8.73 11.61 13.69
C ILE A 145 10.00 12.46 13.69
N SER A 146 10.47 12.91 12.53
CA SER A 146 11.67 13.75 12.45
C SER A 146 11.53 15.06 13.20
N GLN A 147 10.37 15.70 13.16
CA GLN A 147 10.10 16.89 13.95
C GLN A 147 10.21 16.60 15.45
N LEU A 148 9.59 15.51 15.92
CA LEU A 148 9.67 15.10 17.34
C LEU A 148 11.11 14.80 17.77
N GLU A 149 11.89 14.12 16.92
CA GLU A 149 13.30 13.80 17.18
C GLU A 149 14.19 15.06 17.24
N MET A 150 13.79 16.16 16.58
CA MET A 150 14.51 17.44 16.59
C MET A 150 14.10 18.37 17.74
N GLU A 151 12.82 18.41 18.09
CA GLU A 151 12.25 19.39 19.04
C GLU A 151 12.28 18.90 20.50
N ALA A 152 12.26 17.58 20.72
CA ALA A 152 12.06 17.04 22.06
C ALA A 152 13.38 16.85 22.81
N GLU A 153 13.53 17.48 23.98
CA GLU A 153 14.64 17.22 24.91
C GLU A 153 14.63 15.76 25.43
N THR A 154 13.45 15.15 25.46
CA THR A 154 13.23 13.73 25.77
C THR A 154 12.22 13.12 24.81
N ALA A 155 12.46 11.89 24.35
CA ALA A 155 11.57 11.21 23.40
C ALA A 155 10.16 11.00 24.02
N PRO A 156 9.08 11.40 23.35
CA PRO A 156 7.73 11.14 23.84
C PRO A 156 7.41 9.63 23.89
N PRO A 157 6.51 9.20 24.78
CA PRO A 157 6.08 7.80 24.85
C PRO A 157 5.53 7.31 23.50
N PRO A 158 5.89 6.09 23.03
CA PRO A 158 5.43 5.56 21.75
C PRO A 158 3.91 5.51 21.59
N ALA A 159 3.16 5.32 22.69
CA ALA A 159 1.70 5.30 22.69
C ALA A 159 1.10 6.66 22.27
N ASP A 160 1.66 7.76 22.77
CA ASP A 160 1.19 9.12 22.45
C ASP A 160 1.49 9.46 20.99
N VAL A 161 2.65 9.02 20.50
CA VAL A 161 3.08 9.18 19.12
C VAL A 161 2.14 8.40 18.19
N LYS A 162 1.82 7.14 18.52
CA LYS A 162 0.83 6.34 17.78
C LYS A 162 -0.56 6.98 17.78
N ALA A 163 -1.01 7.53 18.92
CA ALA A 163 -2.30 8.20 19.01
C ALA A 163 -2.36 9.45 18.10
N ASN A 164 -1.27 10.21 17.99
CA ASN A 164 -1.19 11.35 17.08
C ASN A 164 -1.09 10.92 15.60
N MET A 165 -0.34 9.86 15.29
CA MET A 165 -0.34 9.27 13.94
C MET A 165 -1.73 8.82 13.50
N HIS A 166 -2.51 8.24 14.41
CA HIS A 166 -3.90 7.89 14.13
C HIS A 166 -4.77 9.12 13.80
N LYS A 167 -4.54 10.27 14.45
CA LYS A 167 -5.22 11.52 14.08
C LYS A 167 -4.81 11.99 12.68
N ILE A 168 -3.53 11.86 12.31
CA ILE A 168 -3.04 12.17 10.96
C ILE A 168 -3.75 11.30 9.92
N LEU A 169 -3.89 9.99 10.19
CA LEU A 169 -4.60 9.07 9.29
C LEU A 169 -6.08 9.43 9.10
N LYS A 170 -6.76 9.95 10.14
CA LYS A 170 -8.16 10.41 10.01
C LYS A 170 -8.32 11.65 9.13
N ALA A 171 -7.24 12.41 8.91
CA ALA A 171 -7.25 13.58 8.05
C ALA A 171 -6.94 13.25 6.57
N LEU A 172 -6.80 11.96 6.22
CA LEU A 172 -6.60 11.53 4.85
C LEU A 172 -7.79 11.95 3.96
N PRO A 173 -7.55 12.52 2.77
CA PRO A 173 -8.63 12.74 1.82
C PRO A 173 -9.28 11.40 1.40
N PRO A 174 -10.59 11.39 1.11
CA PRO A 174 -11.25 10.19 0.58
C PRO A 174 -10.63 9.77 -0.78
N LEU A 175 -10.65 8.45 -1.06
CA LEU A 175 -10.26 7.85 -2.34
C LEU A 175 -11.31 8.10 -3.41
#